data_AF-A0A945DPP7-F1
#
_entry.id   AF-A0A945DPP7-F1
#
_cell.length_a   1.000
_cell.length_b   1.000
_cell.length_c   1.000
_cell.angle_alpha   90.00
_cell.angle_beta   90.00
_cell.angle_gamma   90.00
#
_symmetry.space_group_name_H-M   'P 1'
#
loop_
_entity.id
_entity.type
_entity.pdbx_description
1 polymer ?
#
loop_
_entity_poly.entity_id
_entity_poly.type
_entity_poly.pdbx_seq_one_letter_code
_entity_poly.pdbx_strand_id
1 'polypeptide(L)'
;MSVLILSMKAVSMILTLSLLCACQTPMLTLPGKQLKGIATTTTDFAFADRYKLLKLEVNPGKPYSVILRCTVLDGELYVDAAATRKWAIYLHSDRRVRLMLGSAIYNAV
;
A
#
# COMPACT_ATOMS: atom_id res chain seq x y z
N MET A 1 45.12 -25.11 -6.46
CA MET A 1 43.79 -25.69 -6.75
C MET A 1 42.83 -25.66 -5.56
N SER A 2 43.21 -26.07 -4.35
CA SER A 2 42.28 -26.11 -3.19
C SER A 2 41.69 -24.77 -2.74
N VAL A 3 42.46 -23.67 -2.79
CA VAL A 3 41.97 -22.32 -2.39
C VAL A 3 40.85 -21.82 -3.30
N LEU A 4 40.98 -22.05 -4.62
CA LEU A 4 39.99 -21.70 -5.64
C LEU A 4 38.67 -22.49 -5.47
N ILE A 5 38.75 -23.75 -5.06
CA ILE A 5 37.58 -24.59 -4.81
C ILE A 5 36.87 -24.13 -3.53
N LEU A 6 37.63 -23.73 -2.50
CA LEU A 6 37.08 -23.23 -1.24
C LEU A 6 36.35 -21.88 -1.43
N SER A 7 36.94 -20.96 -2.19
CA SER A 7 36.30 -19.68 -2.51
C SER A 7 35.07 -19.85 -3.41
N MET A 8 35.07 -20.78 -4.37
CA MET A 8 33.89 -21.10 -5.18
C MET A 8 32.72 -21.63 -4.33
N LYS A 9 33.01 -22.50 -3.35
CA LYS A 9 32.01 -23.03 -2.42
C LYS A 9 31.46 -21.94 -1.50
N ALA A 10 32.33 -21.05 -1.00
CA ALA A 10 31.92 -19.92 -0.16
C ALA A 10 31.00 -18.96 -0.94
N VAL A 11 31.35 -18.62 -2.18
CA VAL A 11 30.52 -17.76 -3.05
C VAL A 11 29.16 -18.40 -3.32
N SER A 12 29.14 -19.70 -3.65
CA SER A 12 27.89 -20.45 -3.88
C SER A 12 26.99 -20.47 -2.63
N MET A 13 27.58 -20.68 -1.46
CA MET A 13 26.87 -20.70 -0.18
C MET A 13 26.30 -19.32 0.19
N ILE A 14 27.06 -18.25 0.00
CA ILE A 14 26.61 -16.87 0.23
C ILE A 14 25.46 -16.51 -0.72
N LEU A 15 25.58 -16.89 -2.00
CA LEU A 15 24.56 -16.62 -2.99
C LEU A 15 23.25 -17.35 -2.66
N THR A 16 23.30 -18.66 -2.35
CA THR A 16 22.12 -19.43 -1.96
C THR A 16 21.44 -18.86 -0.72
N LEU A 17 22.22 -18.48 0.31
CA LEU A 17 21.67 -17.86 1.53
C LEU A 17 21.00 -16.50 1.26
N SER A 18 21.55 -15.72 0.33
CA SER A 18 20.99 -14.43 -0.09
C SER A 18 19.65 -14.60 -0.83
N LEU A 19 19.55 -15.59 -1.72
CA LEU A 19 18.29 -15.90 -2.41
C LEU A 19 17.20 -16.41 -1.45
N LEU A 20 17.58 -17.18 -0.42
CA LEU A 20 16.66 -17.64 0.63
C LEU A 20 16.06 -16.47 1.44
N CYS A 21 16.85 -15.43 1.72
CA CYS A 21 16.37 -14.24 2.44
C CYS A 21 15.45 -13.35 1.60
N ALA A 22 15.57 -13.37 0.26
CA ALA A 22 14.79 -12.51 -0.63
C ALA A 22 13.29 -12.88 -0.72
N CYS A 23 12.90 -14.08 -0.28
CA CYS A 23 11.53 -14.58 -0.46
C CYS A 23 10.57 -14.28 0.72
N GLN A 24 11.07 -13.79 1.86
CA GLN A 24 10.29 -13.86 3.12
C GLN A 24 9.49 -12.60 3.45
N THR A 25 9.82 -11.44 2.86
CA THR A 25 9.04 -10.20 3.03
C THR A 25 9.16 -9.33 1.79
N PRO A 26 8.14 -8.52 1.45
CA PRO A 26 8.35 -7.44 0.49
C PRO A 26 9.40 -6.50 1.09
N MET A 27 10.64 -6.60 0.59
CA MET A 27 11.80 -5.86 1.11
C MET A 27 11.60 -4.34 1.09
N LEU A 28 10.62 -3.83 0.34
CA LEU A 28 10.37 -2.41 0.22
C LEU A 28 8.87 -2.10 0.05
N THR A 29 8.24 -1.60 1.10
CA THR A 29 6.91 -0.98 1.00
C THR A 29 7.10 0.52 0.77
N LEU A 30 7.23 0.91 -0.50
CA LEU A 30 7.29 2.33 -0.86
C LEU A 30 5.87 2.91 -0.80
N PRO A 31 5.61 3.91 0.06
CA PRO A 31 4.33 4.61 0.02
C PRO A 31 4.18 5.33 -1.31
N GLY A 32 2.97 5.32 -1.84
CA GLY A 32 2.66 6.07 -3.04
C GLY A 32 2.64 7.58 -2.76
N LYS A 33 2.73 8.35 -3.85
CA LYS A 33 2.54 9.81 -3.83
C LYS A 33 1.09 10.15 -4.18
N GLN A 34 0.87 11.34 -4.71
CA GLN A 34 -0.42 11.77 -5.23
C GLN A 34 -0.99 10.78 -6.26
N LEU A 35 -2.23 10.36 -6.03
CA LEU A 35 -3.05 9.56 -6.91
C LEU A 35 -3.37 10.33 -8.18
N LYS A 36 -3.16 9.65 -9.31
CA LYS A 36 -3.45 10.13 -10.66
C LYS A 36 -4.65 9.38 -11.22
N GLY A 37 -5.65 10.09 -11.70
CA GLY A 37 -6.89 9.51 -12.19
C GLY A 37 -7.96 10.58 -12.35
N ILE A 38 -9.15 10.16 -12.75
CA ILE A 38 -10.28 11.07 -12.98
C ILE A 38 -10.98 11.29 -11.64
N ALA A 39 -11.03 12.55 -11.20
CA ALA A 39 -11.83 12.91 -10.04
C ALA A 39 -13.31 12.76 -10.39
N THR A 40 -14.05 12.05 -9.55
CA THR A 40 -15.48 11.82 -9.72
C THR A 40 -16.20 12.05 -8.39
N THR A 41 -17.52 12.16 -8.46
CA THR A 41 -18.39 12.24 -7.29
C THR A 41 -19.26 10.99 -7.22
N THR A 42 -19.73 10.67 -6.03
CA THR A 42 -20.69 9.60 -5.78
C THR A 42 -21.58 10.01 -4.61
N THR A 43 -22.81 9.49 -4.59
CA THR A 43 -23.74 9.69 -3.47
C THR A 43 -23.48 8.71 -2.33
N ASP A 44 -23.03 7.51 -2.66
CA ASP A 44 -22.72 6.43 -1.70
C ASP A 44 -21.55 5.57 -2.22
N PHE A 45 -21.03 4.70 -1.36
CA PHE A 45 -19.95 3.77 -1.70
C PHE A 45 -20.42 2.31 -1.78
N ALA A 46 -21.72 2.04 -1.90
CA ALA A 46 -22.23 0.66 -1.96
C ALA A 46 -21.65 -0.12 -3.15
N PHE A 47 -21.42 0.56 -4.28
CA PHE A 47 -20.77 -0.02 -5.46
C PHE A 47 -19.33 -0.49 -5.22
N ALA A 48 -18.68 -0.04 -4.14
CA ALA A 48 -17.28 -0.33 -3.86
C ALA A 48 -17.03 -1.79 -3.47
N ASP A 49 -18.08 -2.56 -3.13
CA ASP A 49 -18.00 -3.98 -2.76
C ASP A 49 -17.40 -4.86 -3.87
N ARG A 50 -17.52 -4.43 -5.14
CA ARG A 50 -16.87 -5.10 -6.27
C ARG A 50 -15.33 -5.04 -6.26
N TYR A 51 -14.74 -4.18 -5.43
CA TYR A 51 -13.30 -4.01 -5.33
C TYR A 51 -12.76 -4.70 -4.07
N LYS A 52 -11.69 -5.48 -4.22
CA LYS A 52 -11.00 -6.10 -3.07
C LYS A 52 -10.06 -5.14 -2.33
N LEU A 53 -9.54 -4.16 -3.07
CA LEU A 53 -8.53 -3.21 -2.60
C LEU A 53 -8.88 -1.81 -3.09
N LEU A 54 -8.47 -0.82 -2.31
CA LEU A 54 -8.52 0.59 -2.67
C LEU A 54 -7.16 1.23 -2.46
N LYS A 55 -6.94 2.40 -3.06
CA LYS A 55 -5.82 3.28 -2.65
C LYS A 55 -6.36 4.45 -1.85
N LEU A 56 -5.77 4.69 -0.70
CA LEU A 56 -6.06 5.83 0.15
C LEU A 56 -4.90 6.82 0.04
N GLU A 57 -5.20 8.08 -0.26
CA GLU A 57 -4.28 9.21 -0.16
C GLU A 57 -4.72 10.15 0.96
N VAL A 58 -3.74 10.55 1.77
CA VAL A 58 -3.86 11.47 2.91
C VAL A 58 -2.76 12.52 2.84
N ASN A 59 -2.80 13.49 3.77
CA ASN A 59 -1.81 14.56 3.89
C ASN A 59 -1.69 15.42 2.62
N PRO A 60 -2.73 16.21 2.26
CA PRO A 60 -2.82 16.88 0.96
C PRO A 60 -1.65 17.83 0.66
N GLY A 61 -1.01 18.42 1.68
CA GLY A 61 0.18 19.28 1.48
C GLY A 61 1.44 18.50 1.08
N LYS A 62 1.51 17.21 1.39
CA LYS A 62 2.60 16.30 0.98
C LYS A 62 2.04 14.88 0.82
N PRO A 63 1.36 14.60 -0.32
CA PRO A 63 0.54 13.41 -0.49
C PRO A 63 1.25 12.12 -0.13
N TYR A 64 0.58 11.31 0.68
CA TYR A 64 1.03 9.99 1.12
C TYR A 64 -0.09 8.99 0.79
N SER A 65 0.19 7.98 -0.02
CA SER A 65 -0.80 6.97 -0.38
C SER A 65 -0.41 5.54 -0.06
N VAL A 66 -1.42 4.73 0.26
CA VAL A 66 -1.32 3.32 0.64
C VAL A 66 -2.40 2.50 -0.07
N ILE A 67 -2.15 1.20 -0.24
CA ILE A 67 -3.16 0.25 -0.69
C ILE A 67 -3.74 -0.42 0.54
N LEU A 68 -5.06 -0.42 0.68
CA LEU A 68 -5.79 -1.00 1.80
C LEU A 68 -6.85 -1.98 1.31
N ARG A 69 -7.31 -2.87 2.20
CA ARG A 69 -8.52 -3.65 1.95
C ARG A 69 -9.71 -2.69 1.78
N CYS A 70 -10.54 -2.99 0.79
CA CYS A 70 -11.84 -2.36 0.64
C CYS A 70 -12.86 -3.24 1.34
N THR A 71 -13.58 -2.69 2.31
CA THR A 71 -14.63 -3.39 3.06
C THR A 71 -15.88 -2.53 3.05
N VAL A 72 -16.95 -3.03 2.41
CA VAL A 72 -18.26 -2.38 2.45
C VAL A 72 -19.13 -3.13 3.45
N LEU A 73 -19.74 -2.39 4.37
CA LEU A 73 -20.69 -2.90 5.35
C LEU A 73 -21.87 -1.94 5.42
N ASP A 74 -23.09 -2.45 5.22
CA ASP A 74 -24.33 -1.67 5.22
C ASP A 74 -24.31 -0.44 4.29
N GLY A 75 -23.64 -0.56 3.13
CA GLY A 75 -23.50 0.52 2.15
C GLY A 75 -22.38 1.53 2.42
N GLU A 76 -21.74 1.43 3.58
CA GLU A 76 -20.65 2.29 4.02
C GLU A 76 -19.27 1.65 3.78
N LEU A 77 -18.30 2.47 3.38
CA LEU A 77 -16.94 2.02 3.09
C LEU A 77 -16.04 2.16 4.32
N TYR A 78 -15.47 1.04 4.74
CA TYR A 78 -14.53 0.94 5.85
C TYR A 78 -13.13 0.55 5.37
N VAL A 79 -12.14 1.00 6.13
CA VAL A 79 -10.72 0.62 6.00
C VAL A 79 -10.18 0.18 7.35
N ASP A 80 -9.08 -0.57 7.35
CA ASP A 80 -8.49 -1.18 8.55
C ASP A 80 -8.26 -0.18 9.69
N ALA A 81 -8.71 -0.49 10.90
CA ALA A 81 -8.38 0.31 12.08
C ALA A 81 -6.91 0.09 12.47
N ALA A 82 -6.04 1.07 12.16
CA ALA A 82 -4.61 0.93 12.40
C ALA A 82 -3.99 2.25 12.90
N ALA A 83 -4.34 2.65 14.13
CA ALA A 83 -3.99 3.96 14.71
C ALA A 83 -2.47 4.29 14.69
N THR A 84 -1.60 3.29 14.76
CA THR A 84 -0.15 3.48 14.73
C THR A 84 0.43 3.64 13.31
N ARG A 85 -0.38 3.42 12.26
CA ARG A 85 0.07 3.55 10.88
C ARG A 85 0.14 5.02 10.49
N LYS A 86 1.17 5.35 9.72
CA LYS A 86 1.43 6.72 9.25
C LYS A 86 0.24 7.36 8.53
N TRP A 87 -0.48 6.60 7.70
CA TRP A 87 -1.68 7.12 7.05
C TRP A 87 -2.79 7.47 8.04
N ALA A 88 -2.96 6.69 9.12
CA ALA A 88 -3.98 6.93 10.15
C ALA A 88 -3.63 8.15 11.00
N ILE A 89 -2.34 8.33 11.32
CA ILE A 89 -1.84 9.53 12.01
C ILE A 89 -2.10 10.79 11.17
N TYR A 90 -1.83 10.74 9.87
CA TYR A 90 -2.15 11.85 8.96
C TYR A 90 -3.65 12.10 8.88
N LEU A 91 -4.46 11.05 8.78
CA LEU A 91 -5.91 11.15 8.75
C LEU A 91 -6.50 11.76 10.01
N HIS A 92 -5.91 11.48 11.17
CA HIS A 92 -6.31 12.07 12.44
C HIS A 92 -6.03 13.58 12.50
N SER A 93 -4.98 14.04 11.81
CA SER A 93 -4.56 15.45 11.77
C SER A 93 -5.32 16.26 10.70
N ASP A 94 -5.61 15.65 9.55
CA ASP A 94 -6.37 16.25 8.44
C ASP A 94 -7.28 15.17 7.83
N ARG A 95 -8.59 15.36 7.95
CA ARG A 95 -9.59 14.37 7.52
C ARG A 95 -9.83 14.34 6.01
N ARG A 96 -9.26 15.29 5.25
CA ARG A 96 -9.40 15.29 3.79
C ARG A 96 -8.64 14.13 3.19
N VAL A 97 -9.36 13.28 2.49
CA VAL A 97 -8.78 12.11 1.82
C VAL A 97 -9.18 12.03 0.36
N ARG A 98 -8.38 11.28 -0.39
CA ARG A 98 -8.70 10.87 -1.75
C ARG A 98 -8.63 9.35 -1.83
N LEU A 99 -9.69 8.74 -2.32
CA LEU A 99 -9.82 7.29 -2.47
C LEU A 99 -9.78 6.95 -3.95
N MET A 100 -9.00 5.96 -4.35
CA MET A 100 -9.03 5.41 -5.71
C MET A 100 -9.62 4.02 -5.72
N LEU A 101 -10.70 3.87 -6.49
CA LEU A 101 -11.38 2.62 -6.77
C LEU A 101 -11.37 2.41 -8.29
N GLY A 102 -10.65 1.39 -8.77
CA GLY A 102 -10.36 1.23 -10.19
C GLY A 102 -9.53 2.40 -10.73
N SER A 103 -10.08 3.14 -11.71
CA SER A 103 -9.44 4.31 -12.34
C SER A 103 -9.97 5.66 -11.83
N ALA A 104 -11.02 5.64 -11.02
CA ALA A 104 -11.69 6.84 -10.52
C ALA A 104 -11.18 7.24 -9.14
N ILE A 105 -11.14 8.54 -8.88
CA ILE A 105 -10.74 9.14 -7.61
C ILE A 105 -11.95 9.85 -6.99
N TYR A 106 -12.20 9.58 -5.72
CA TYR A 106 -13.28 10.15 -4.94
C TYR A 106 -12.68 10.96 -3.79
N ASN A 107 -13.13 12.19 -3.59
CA ASN A 107 -12.75 13.01 -2.44
C ASN A 107 -13.71 12.70 -1.29
N ALA A 108 -13.20 12.56 -0.07
CA ALA A 108 -14.01 12.40 1.14
C ALA A 108 -13.44 13.24 2.29
N VAL A 109 -14.27 13.50 3.31
CA VAL A 109 -13.99 14.36 4.47
C VAL A 109 -14.48 13.73 5.76
#